data_AF-A0A933ZN18-F1
#
_entry.id   AF-A0A933ZN18-F1
#
_cell.length_a   1.000
_cell.length_b   1.000
_cell.length_c   1.000
_cell.angle_alpha   90.00
_cell.angle_beta   90.00
_cell.angle_gamma   90.00
#
_symmetry.space_group_name_H-M   'P 1'
#
loop_
_entity.id
_entity.type
_entity.pdbx_description
1 polymer ?
#
loop_
_entity_poly.entity_id
_entity_poly.type
_entity_poly.pdbx_seq_one_letter_code
_entity_poly.pdbx_strand_id
1 'polypeptide(L)'
;MDVFIVEASSALNVTWNVNGTVDHAGGFKIESGTATGAYTSSLAVSATAREALLAGLRNGAQHFVAVRALDSAGATTFTSCEVFARPHVLVFQEDLRVNSGTSGTQQRPALASNLEGTRLYLAWDDAGTVTLAHSADFGDTWSAGVAVSAGGKQANPSVAVRESIVAGDGGVVVAEAVLIAWDEGGQIRVARFLPSTAAFETATTVGAGTRPSVAVGPDAVHLAYENGDGIYHTRSTDEGRTWLTPVSIGGGTTEAHSPSAVVNQFTGDVYVAWDAKQGPGDTNVYFAGSKDKGATFAAAARVDDDSAGQNQANISLAVDERSQKIYATWEDRRGGASVRFTWSEDWGATFKPSIDVGAGLGGDQFHPRATIDPARNVYVAFQDTTNGARVVFSRFSSGGTFDPPLSPSRSAGSGGVAADFPAVATDRHGTVYVAWRRTAAAPSSTCSSPARNRKRPQVAGRRGHAPGCRLASFSRRRLSRARMSAVDSLPGPPKCEVDP
;
A
#
# COMPACT_ATOMS: atom_id res chain seq x y z
N MET A 1 27.57 7.49 5.79
CA MET A 1 26.47 8.14 5.05
C MET A 1 25.83 7.07 4.19
N ASP A 2 24.53 6.84 4.34
CA ASP A 2 23.80 5.86 3.53
C ASP A 2 23.11 6.61 2.39
N VAL A 3 23.26 6.13 1.16
CA VAL A 3 22.69 6.78 -0.03
C VAL A 3 21.68 5.84 -0.67
N PHE A 4 20.53 6.39 -1.05
CA PHE A 4 19.44 5.70 -1.71
C PHE A 4 19.12 6.43 -3.02
N ILE A 5 18.69 5.67 -4.03
CA ILE A 5 18.26 6.24 -5.30
C ILE A 5 16.88 5.70 -5.65
N VAL A 6 15.97 6.61 -5.99
CA VAL A 6 14.69 6.29 -6.61
C VAL A 6 14.75 6.67 -8.08
N GLU A 7 14.37 5.74 -8.95
CA GLU A 7 14.35 5.93 -10.40
C GLU A 7 13.10 6.72 -10.83
N ALA A 8 13.27 7.65 -11.77
CA ALA A 8 12.18 8.38 -12.39
C ALA A 8 12.43 8.55 -13.89
N SER A 9 11.43 9.07 -14.62
CA SER A 9 11.58 9.37 -16.04
C SER A 9 12.65 10.44 -16.25
N SER A 10 13.75 10.04 -16.91
CA SER A 10 14.91 10.89 -17.20
C SER A 10 15.53 11.53 -15.96
N ALA A 11 15.36 10.92 -14.79
CA ALA A 11 15.85 11.47 -13.54
C ALA A 11 16.13 10.39 -12.48
N LEU A 12 16.96 10.74 -11.50
CA LEU A 12 17.17 9.98 -10.26
C LEU A 12 16.91 10.92 -9.09
N ASN A 13 16.01 10.54 -8.16
CA ASN A 13 15.94 11.20 -6.86
C ASN A 13 16.93 10.51 -5.92
N VAL A 14 17.97 11.23 -5.53
CA VAL A 14 19.03 10.73 -4.66
C VAL A 14 18.74 11.21 -3.25
N THR A 15 18.56 10.31 -2.28
CA THR A 15 18.39 10.66 -0.87
C THR A 15 19.55 10.12 -0.04
N TRP A 16 19.87 10.76 1.08
CA TRP A 16 20.93 10.28 1.96
C TRP A 16 20.67 10.52 3.44
N ASN A 17 21.29 9.66 4.24
CA ASN A 17 21.34 9.72 5.68
C ASN A 17 22.77 9.97 6.16
N VAL A 18 22.95 10.99 6.98
CA VAL A 18 24.21 11.25 7.68
C VAL A 18 24.14 10.55 9.03
N ASN A 19 24.83 9.41 9.13
CA ASN A 19 24.96 8.66 10.38
C ASN A 19 26.26 9.10 11.06
N GLY A 20 26.17 9.57 12.31
CA GLY A 20 27.31 10.02 13.11
C GLY A 20 27.79 11.45 12.80
N THR A 21 28.97 11.79 13.29
CA THR A 21 29.56 13.14 13.19
C THR A 21 30.34 13.28 11.88
N VAL A 22 29.70 13.85 10.87
CA VAL A 22 30.35 14.25 9.60
C VAL A 22 30.29 15.77 9.52
N ASP A 23 31.40 16.45 9.24
CA ASP A 23 31.38 17.89 8.94
C ASP A 23 30.78 18.10 7.54
N HIS A 24 29.64 18.78 7.49
CA HIS A 24 28.92 19.09 6.26
C HIS A 24 28.46 20.56 6.26
N ALA A 25 29.19 21.42 6.97
CA ALA A 25 28.82 22.83 7.14
C ALA A 25 28.75 23.59 5.81
N GLY A 26 29.53 23.19 4.79
CA GLY A 26 29.50 23.74 3.44
C GLY A 26 28.52 23.04 2.49
N GLY A 27 27.75 22.07 2.97
CA GLY A 27 26.75 21.39 2.16
C GLY A 27 27.15 20.01 1.68
N PHE A 28 26.45 19.56 0.64
CA PHE A 28 26.74 18.30 -0.04
C PHE A 28 26.96 18.53 -1.53
N LYS A 29 27.76 17.65 -2.13
CA LYS A 29 27.92 17.57 -3.58
C LYS A 29 27.57 16.16 -4.05
N ILE A 30 26.55 16.07 -4.89
CA ILE A 30 26.12 14.84 -5.53
C ILE A 30 26.86 14.73 -6.85
N GLU A 31 27.72 13.74 -6.98
CA GLU A 31 28.49 13.48 -8.19
C GLU A 31 27.88 12.29 -8.93
N SER A 32 27.76 12.38 -10.26
CA SER A 32 27.21 11.31 -11.08
C SER A 32 27.92 11.14 -12.41
N GLY A 33 27.88 9.92 -12.94
CA GLY A 33 28.49 9.54 -14.21
C GLY A 33 27.94 8.22 -14.74
N THR A 34 28.41 7.77 -15.90
CA THR A 34 27.96 6.50 -16.53
C THR A 34 28.96 5.35 -16.35
N ALA A 35 30.04 5.58 -15.61
CA ALA A 35 31.02 4.58 -15.23
C ALA A 35 31.45 4.78 -13.77
N THR A 36 31.78 3.68 -13.09
CA THR A 36 32.19 3.69 -11.68
C THR A 36 33.41 4.59 -11.46
N GLY A 37 33.34 5.46 -10.44
CA GLY A 37 34.39 6.41 -10.09
C GLY A 37 34.65 7.53 -11.10
N ALA A 38 33.93 7.57 -12.23
CA ALA A 38 34.11 8.55 -13.30
C ALA A 38 32.90 9.49 -13.36
N TYR A 39 32.88 10.48 -12.47
CA TYR A 39 31.80 11.45 -12.38
C TYR A 39 31.98 12.59 -13.38
N THR A 40 31.00 12.77 -14.26
CA THR A 40 30.99 13.81 -15.31
C THR A 40 30.04 14.96 -14.98
N SER A 41 29.27 14.84 -13.90
CA SER A 41 28.31 15.84 -13.48
C SER A 41 28.30 15.94 -11.97
N SER A 42 28.08 17.14 -11.46
CA SER A 42 27.97 17.39 -10.02
C SER A 42 26.88 18.41 -9.72
N LEU A 43 26.13 18.19 -8.65
CA LEU A 43 25.11 19.08 -8.13
C LEU A 43 25.44 19.42 -6.67
N ALA A 44 25.64 20.69 -6.36
CA ALA A 44 25.83 21.16 -4.99
C ALA A 44 24.48 21.50 -4.34
N VAL A 45 24.31 21.13 -3.08
CA VAL A 45 23.09 21.38 -2.28
C VAL A 45 23.46 21.86 -0.87
N SER A 46 22.51 22.47 -0.17
CA SER A 46 22.72 23.04 1.15
C SER A 46 23.12 22.00 2.21
N ALA A 47 23.68 22.45 3.34
CA ALA A 47 23.98 21.60 4.51
C ALA A 47 22.74 20.94 5.12
N THR A 48 21.55 21.50 4.90
CA THR A 48 20.28 20.95 5.37
C THR A 48 19.65 19.96 4.40
N ALA A 49 20.11 19.89 3.14
CA ALA A 49 19.55 18.99 2.15
C ALA A 49 19.77 17.52 2.52
N ARG A 50 18.75 16.69 2.30
CA ARG A 50 18.80 15.22 2.46
C ARG A 50 18.33 14.48 1.20
N GLU A 51 18.02 15.24 0.15
CA GLU A 51 17.71 14.73 -1.17
C GLU A 51 18.18 15.69 -2.25
N ALA A 52 18.34 15.17 -3.47
CA ALA A 52 18.61 15.94 -4.67
C ALA A 52 18.08 15.21 -5.92
N LEU A 53 17.47 15.97 -6.82
CA LEU A 53 17.02 15.47 -8.11
C LEU A 53 18.11 15.64 -9.17
N LEU A 54 18.62 14.53 -9.70
CA LEU A 54 19.46 14.51 -10.89
C LEU A 54 18.55 14.36 -12.11
N ALA A 55 18.26 15.47 -12.81
CA ALA A 55 17.39 15.49 -13.97
C ALA A 55 18.15 15.43 -15.31
N GLY A 56 17.43 15.20 -16.41
CA GLY A 56 18.01 15.18 -17.76
C GLY A 56 18.87 13.95 -18.06
N LEU A 57 18.73 12.90 -17.25
CA LEU A 57 19.46 11.65 -17.41
C LEU A 57 18.86 10.82 -18.56
N ARG A 58 19.68 9.96 -19.17
CA ARG A 58 19.22 9.12 -20.28
C ARG A 58 18.54 7.87 -19.73
N ASN A 59 17.27 7.70 -20.07
CA ASN A 59 16.54 6.48 -19.73
C ASN A 59 17.23 5.22 -20.29
N GLY A 60 17.28 4.16 -19.49
CA GLY A 60 17.91 2.87 -19.80
C GLY A 60 19.42 2.82 -19.61
N ALA A 61 20.09 3.97 -19.45
CA ALA A 61 21.52 4.04 -19.15
C ALA A 61 21.75 3.86 -17.64
N GLN A 62 22.82 3.15 -17.27
CA GLN A 62 23.23 3.05 -15.87
C GLN A 62 23.99 4.31 -15.46
N HIS A 63 23.56 4.91 -14.36
CA HIS A 63 24.18 6.06 -13.75
C HIS A 63 24.71 5.67 -12.37
N PHE A 64 25.96 5.99 -12.11
CA PHE A 64 26.63 5.83 -10.82
C PHE A 64 26.62 7.17 -10.10
N VAL A 65 26.36 7.15 -8.80
CA VAL A 65 26.19 8.34 -7.97
C VAL A 65 26.93 8.17 -6.65
N ALA A 66 27.62 9.23 -6.22
CA ALA A 66 28.18 9.36 -4.89
C ALA A 66 27.81 10.72 -4.27
N VAL A 67 27.63 10.75 -2.95
CA VAL A 67 27.36 11.97 -2.19
C VAL A 67 28.58 12.32 -1.35
N ARG A 68 29.09 13.54 -1.51
CA ARG A 68 30.17 14.10 -0.72
C ARG A 68 29.64 15.11 0.29
N ALA A 69 30.11 15.02 1.53
CA ALA A 69 29.95 16.08 2.52
C ALA A 69 31.10 17.09 2.40
N LEU A 70 30.79 18.39 2.54
CA LEU A 70 31.75 19.48 2.40
C LEU A 70 31.86 20.29 3.70
N ASP A 71 33.07 20.66 4.09
CA ASP A 71 33.29 21.64 5.16
C ASP A 71 32.93 23.07 4.70
N SER A 72 32.96 24.04 5.60
CA SER A 72 32.65 25.45 5.29
C SER A 72 33.58 26.09 4.25
N ALA A 73 34.75 25.52 3.98
CA ALA A 73 35.68 25.93 2.93
C ALA A 73 35.41 25.23 1.58
N GLY A 74 34.46 24.30 1.52
CA GLY A 74 34.10 23.52 0.35
C GLY A 74 34.97 22.28 0.12
N ALA A 75 35.85 21.92 1.07
CA ALA A 75 36.66 20.72 0.97
C ALA A 75 35.84 19.47 1.34
N THR A 76 36.10 18.35 0.65
CA THR A 76 35.40 17.10 0.93
C THR A 76 35.89 16.50 2.25
N THR A 77 34.97 16.31 3.18
CA THR A 77 35.23 15.70 4.50
C THR A 77 34.87 14.22 4.53
N PHE A 78 33.89 13.81 3.73
CA PHE A 78 33.44 12.43 3.63
C PHE A 78 32.86 12.15 2.23
N THR A 79 33.03 10.93 1.74
CA THR A 79 32.43 10.45 0.49
C THR A 79 31.65 9.18 0.77
N SER A 80 30.39 9.10 0.33
CA SER A 80 29.57 7.90 0.46
C SER A 80 30.13 6.73 -0.36
N CYS A 81 29.61 5.53 -0.11
CA CYS A 81 29.72 4.47 -1.11
C CYS A 81 29.03 4.92 -2.41
N GLU A 82 29.55 4.44 -3.53
CA GLU A 82 28.91 4.64 -4.83
C GLU A 82 27.69 3.72 -4.94
N VAL A 83 26.58 4.28 -5.39
CA VAL A 83 25.35 3.57 -5.73
C VAL A 83 25.07 3.75 -7.22
N PHE A 84 24.23 2.90 -7.81
CA PHE A 84 23.86 3.04 -9.21
C PHE A 84 22.38 2.76 -9.43
N ALA A 85 21.83 3.38 -10.46
CA ALA A 85 20.45 3.21 -10.89
C ALA A 85 20.31 3.44 -12.40
N ARG A 86 19.18 3.03 -12.97
CA ARG A 86 18.85 3.19 -14.39
C ARG A 86 17.52 3.94 -14.52
N PRO A 87 17.54 5.27 -14.73
CA PRO A 87 16.34 6.04 -15.02
C PRO A 87 15.53 5.36 -16.11
N HIS A 88 14.22 5.37 -16.00
CA HIS A 88 13.35 4.80 -17.02
C HIS A 88 12.06 5.58 -17.09
N VAL A 89 11.44 5.60 -18.27
CA VAL A 89 10.11 6.15 -18.41
C VAL A 89 9.18 5.36 -17.50
N LEU A 90 8.53 6.06 -16.56
CA LEU A 90 7.50 5.47 -15.71
C LEU A 90 6.30 5.14 -16.60
N VAL A 91 6.28 3.91 -17.10
CA VAL A 91 5.14 3.35 -17.85
C VAL A 91 4.51 2.28 -16.99
N PHE A 92 3.27 2.51 -16.59
CA PHE A 92 2.48 1.47 -15.95
C PHE A 92 2.12 0.40 -16.98
N GLN A 93 2.40 -0.85 -16.61
CA GLN A 93 1.97 -2.02 -17.39
C GLN A 93 0.44 -2.16 -17.30
N GLU A 94 -0.13 -3.04 -18.12
CA GLU A 94 -1.54 -3.41 -17.99
C GLU A 94 -1.82 -4.02 -16.61
N ASP A 95 -3.05 -3.81 -16.12
CA ASP A 95 -3.51 -4.31 -14.83
C ASP A 95 -3.35 -5.85 -14.74
N LEU A 96 -2.53 -6.33 -13.81
CA LEU A 96 -2.38 -7.76 -13.55
C LEU A 96 -3.54 -8.26 -12.68
N ARG A 97 -4.18 -9.35 -13.09
CA ARG A 97 -5.23 -10.01 -12.29
C ARG A 97 -4.61 -11.10 -11.43
N VAL A 98 -4.82 -11.03 -10.11
CA VAL A 98 -4.30 -12.06 -9.18
C VAL A 98 -5.24 -13.25 -9.05
N ASN A 99 -6.55 -13.01 -9.15
CA ASN A 99 -7.55 -14.07 -9.21
C ASN A 99 -8.46 -13.86 -10.41
N SER A 100 -8.58 -14.89 -11.24
CA SER A 100 -9.51 -14.93 -12.39
C SER A 100 -10.52 -16.07 -12.31
N GLY A 101 -10.53 -16.82 -11.19
CA GLY A 101 -11.17 -18.14 -11.10
C GLY A 101 -12.48 -18.19 -10.32
N THR A 102 -12.86 -17.14 -9.57
CA THR A 102 -14.06 -17.19 -8.73
C THR A 102 -15.16 -16.25 -9.22
N SER A 103 -16.37 -16.77 -9.33
CA SER A 103 -17.60 -16.00 -9.55
C SER A 103 -18.07 -15.48 -8.20
N GLY A 104 -17.63 -14.30 -7.79
CA GLY A 104 -17.91 -13.76 -6.46
C GLY A 104 -17.58 -12.27 -6.33
N THR A 105 -18.18 -11.64 -5.31
CA THR A 105 -17.85 -10.26 -4.95
C THR A 105 -16.53 -10.26 -4.20
N GLN A 106 -15.42 -9.95 -4.88
CA GLN A 106 -14.10 -9.85 -4.25
C GLN A 106 -13.80 -8.42 -3.79
N GLN A 107 -13.28 -8.25 -2.58
CA GLN A 107 -13.30 -6.97 -1.86
C GLN A 107 -12.13 -6.81 -0.88
N ARG A 108 -11.89 -5.55 -0.47
CA ARG A 108 -11.03 -5.19 0.66
C ARG A 108 -9.64 -5.85 0.60
N PRO A 109 -8.85 -5.60 -0.45
CA PRO A 109 -7.51 -6.13 -0.52
C PRO A 109 -6.66 -5.60 0.63
N ALA A 110 -5.76 -6.43 1.14
CA ALA A 110 -4.72 -6.08 2.08
C ALA A 110 -3.40 -6.64 1.56
N LEU A 111 -2.37 -5.81 1.48
CA LEU A 111 -1.11 -6.12 0.83
C LEU A 111 0.05 -5.91 1.81
N ALA A 112 0.95 -6.87 1.88
CA ALA A 112 2.23 -6.72 2.57
C ALA A 112 3.37 -7.27 1.71
N SER A 113 4.54 -6.69 1.89
CA SER A 113 5.82 -7.11 1.33
C SER A 113 6.71 -7.63 2.46
N ASN A 114 7.57 -8.58 2.15
CA ASN A 114 8.70 -8.85 3.03
C ASN A 114 9.78 -7.78 2.86
N LEU A 115 10.71 -7.71 3.83
CA LEU A 115 11.78 -6.71 3.83
C LEU A 115 12.61 -6.79 2.55
N GLU A 116 12.89 -7.99 2.04
CA GLU A 116 13.65 -8.16 0.79
C GLU A 116 12.91 -7.69 -0.47
N GLY A 117 11.58 -7.55 -0.42
CA GLY A 117 10.73 -7.18 -1.55
C GLY A 117 10.45 -8.30 -2.53
N THR A 118 11.20 -9.39 -2.47
CA THR A 118 11.02 -10.53 -3.39
C THR A 118 9.66 -11.18 -3.22
N ARG A 119 9.10 -11.14 -2.00
CA ARG A 119 7.83 -11.79 -1.66
C ARG A 119 6.75 -10.76 -1.33
N LEU A 120 5.59 -10.96 -1.94
CA LEU A 120 4.38 -10.19 -1.66
C LEU A 120 3.27 -11.12 -1.21
N TYR A 121 2.41 -10.60 -0.34
CA TYR A 121 1.27 -11.30 0.24
C TYR A 121 0.03 -10.44 0.07
N LEU A 122 -0.94 -10.95 -0.69
CA LEU A 122 -2.21 -10.27 -0.95
C LEU A 122 -3.32 -11.11 -0.33
N ALA A 123 -4.00 -10.54 0.67
CA ALA A 123 -5.21 -11.09 1.24
C ALA A 123 -6.44 -10.31 0.74
N TRP A 124 -7.57 -10.98 0.50
CA TRP A 124 -8.83 -10.32 0.13
C TRP A 124 -10.03 -11.14 0.63
N ASP A 125 -11.18 -10.47 0.74
CA ASP A 125 -12.47 -11.13 0.93
C ASP A 125 -12.97 -11.63 -0.44
N ASP A 126 -13.05 -12.95 -0.60
CA ASP A 126 -13.64 -13.63 -1.76
C ASP A 126 -15.02 -14.18 -1.40
N ALA A 127 -16.06 -13.37 -1.64
CA ALA A 127 -17.45 -13.74 -1.40
C ALA A 127 -17.73 -14.30 0.01
N GLY A 128 -17.12 -13.70 1.03
CA GLY A 128 -17.23 -14.12 2.42
C GLY A 128 -16.20 -15.15 2.87
N THR A 129 -15.15 -15.40 2.07
CA THR A 129 -14.00 -16.22 2.44
C THR A 129 -12.73 -15.40 2.31
N VAL A 130 -11.99 -15.20 3.40
CA VAL A 130 -10.70 -14.53 3.32
C VAL A 130 -9.69 -15.46 2.68
N THR A 131 -9.05 -14.97 1.62
CA THR A 131 -8.15 -15.74 0.77
C THR A 131 -6.80 -15.04 0.69
N LEU A 132 -5.72 -15.82 0.69
CA LEU A 132 -4.34 -15.33 0.55
C LEU A 132 -3.73 -15.86 -0.76
N ALA A 133 -3.10 -14.98 -1.52
CA ALA A 133 -2.14 -15.35 -2.57
C ALA A 133 -0.78 -14.72 -2.26
N HIS A 134 0.28 -15.32 -2.78
CA HIS A 134 1.63 -14.80 -2.64
C HIS A 134 2.35 -14.77 -3.97
N SER A 135 3.32 -13.86 -4.06
CA SER A 135 4.27 -13.77 -5.16
C SER A 135 5.68 -13.97 -4.62
N ALA A 136 6.57 -14.54 -5.44
CA ALA A 136 8.00 -14.69 -5.14
C ALA A 136 8.90 -13.97 -6.15
N ASP A 137 8.30 -13.15 -7.02
CA ASP A 137 8.98 -12.45 -8.11
C ASP A 137 8.56 -10.97 -8.18
N PHE A 138 8.41 -10.35 -7.00
CA PHE A 138 8.00 -8.95 -6.84
C PHE A 138 6.62 -8.68 -7.47
N GLY A 139 5.70 -9.63 -7.44
CA GLY A 139 4.32 -9.46 -7.92
C GLY A 139 4.11 -9.68 -9.41
N ASP A 140 5.05 -10.31 -10.13
CA ASP A 140 4.84 -10.62 -11.55
C ASP A 140 3.93 -11.81 -11.76
N THR A 141 4.09 -12.80 -10.91
CA THR A 141 3.27 -14.00 -10.86
C THR A 141 2.79 -14.20 -9.44
N TRP A 142 1.60 -14.79 -9.33
CA TRP A 142 0.93 -15.04 -8.07
C TRP A 142 0.53 -16.50 -7.99
N SER A 143 0.61 -17.04 -6.77
CA SER A 143 0.03 -18.33 -6.45
C SER A 143 -1.48 -18.31 -6.67
N ALA A 144 -2.08 -19.49 -6.75
CA ALA A 144 -3.52 -19.60 -6.53
C ALA A 144 -3.88 -19.06 -5.14
N GLY A 145 -5.08 -18.49 -5.01
CA GLY A 145 -5.63 -18.09 -3.72
C GLY A 145 -5.91 -19.30 -2.84
N VAL A 146 -5.52 -19.23 -1.57
CA VAL A 146 -5.77 -20.24 -0.56
C VAL A 146 -6.59 -19.61 0.57
N ALA A 147 -7.72 -20.21 0.93
CA ALA A 147 -8.54 -19.76 2.04
C ALA A 147 -7.75 -19.82 3.36
N VAL A 148 -7.86 -18.78 4.19
CA VAL A 148 -7.10 -18.68 5.45
C VAL A 148 -7.58 -19.64 6.52
N SER A 149 -8.85 -20.02 6.45
CA SER A 149 -9.46 -21.05 7.30
C SER A 149 -10.72 -21.62 6.65
N ALA A 150 -11.08 -22.84 7.03
CA ALA A 150 -12.44 -23.34 6.82
C ALA A 150 -13.36 -22.67 7.86
N GLY A 151 -14.49 -22.10 7.43
CA GLY A 151 -15.29 -21.30 8.37
C GLY A 151 -16.53 -20.62 7.79
N GLY A 152 -17.10 -19.73 8.61
CA GLY A 152 -18.29 -18.93 8.31
C GLY A 152 -17.98 -17.73 7.41
N LYS A 153 -18.87 -16.74 7.40
CA LYS A 153 -18.65 -15.51 6.61
C LYS A 153 -17.51 -14.69 7.21
N GLN A 154 -16.42 -14.58 6.46
CA GLN A 154 -15.18 -13.87 6.79
C GLN A 154 -15.11 -12.55 6.02
N ALA A 155 -14.52 -11.50 6.62
CA ALA A 155 -14.33 -10.20 5.96
C ALA A 155 -13.19 -9.39 6.59
N ASN A 156 -12.88 -8.25 5.97
CA ASN A 156 -11.89 -7.24 6.41
C ASN A 156 -10.51 -7.85 6.75
N PRO A 157 -9.85 -8.49 5.78
CA PRO A 157 -8.51 -9.00 6.03
C PRO A 157 -7.53 -7.87 6.31
N SER A 158 -6.58 -8.14 7.19
CA SER A 158 -5.38 -7.35 7.42
C SER A 158 -4.18 -8.28 7.45
N VAL A 159 -3.08 -7.86 6.82
CA VAL A 159 -1.89 -8.71 6.63
C VAL A 159 -0.62 -7.98 7.05
N ALA A 160 0.26 -8.68 7.76
CA ALA A 160 1.59 -8.19 8.12
C ALA A 160 2.62 -9.32 8.05
N VAL A 161 3.87 -8.98 7.74
CA VAL A 161 4.98 -9.94 7.61
C VAL A 161 5.87 -9.87 8.84
N ARG A 162 6.17 -11.03 9.43
CA ARG A 162 7.23 -11.26 10.40
C ARG A 162 8.44 -11.81 9.65
N GLU A 163 9.49 -10.99 9.55
CA GLU A 163 10.71 -11.33 8.80
C GLU A 163 11.45 -12.55 9.35
N SER A 164 11.44 -12.76 10.66
CA SER A 164 11.95 -13.99 11.28
C SER A 164 11.41 -14.14 12.69
N ILE A 165 11.33 -15.38 13.16
CA ILE A 165 11.09 -15.71 14.56
C ILE A 165 12.39 -16.29 15.10
N VAL A 166 12.95 -15.66 16.12
CA VAL A 166 14.20 -16.06 16.76
C VAL A 166 13.93 -16.70 18.12
N ALA A 167 14.71 -17.70 18.48
CA ALA A 167 14.74 -18.29 19.82
C ALA A 167 15.48 -17.36 20.79
N GLY A 168 15.37 -17.63 22.09
CA GLY A 168 16.02 -16.84 23.14
C GLY A 168 17.55 -16.84 23.07
N ASP A 169 18.16 -17.76 22.33
CA ASP A 169 19.60 -17.82 22.04
C ASP A 169 20.00 -17.06 20.76
N GLY A 170 19.05 -16.42 20.08
CA GLY A 170 19.25 -15.70 18.81
C GLY A 170 19.19 -16.58 17.56
N GLY A 171 18.95 -17.90 17.70
CA GLY A 171 18.78 -18.79 16.55
C GLY A 171 17.47 -18.55 15.81
N VAL A 172 17.48 -18.51 14.48
CA VAL A 172 16.24 -18.39 13.68
C VAL A 172 15.46 -19.71 13.73
N VAL A 173 14.26 -19.68 14.30
CA VAL A 173 13.33 -20.82 14.41
C VAL A 173 12.38 -20.88 13.23
N VAL A 174 11.91 -19.71 12.76
CA VAL A 174 11.09 -19.59 11.55
C VAL A 174 11.65 -18.46 10.71
N ALA A 175 11.95 -18.75 9.45
CA ALA A 175 12.60 -17.81 8.54
C ALA A 175 11.68 -16.71 8.02
N GLU A 176 10.36 -16.89 8.03
CA GLU A 176 9.36 -15.87 7.71
C GLU A 176 7.98 -16.40 8.14
N ALA A 177 7.11 -15.54 8.66
CA ALA A 177 5.72 -15.87 8.91
C ALA A 177 4.83 -14.69 8.49
N VAL A 178 3.67 -14.99 7.93
CA VAL A 178 2.69 -13.96 7.54
C VAL A 178 1.51 -14.07 8.49
N LEU A 179 1.17 -12.95 9.12
CA LEU A 179 0.04 -12.83 10.03
C LEU A 179 -1.15 -12.31 9.23
N ILE A 180 -2.24 -13.06 9.22
CA ILE A 180 -3.50 -12.64 8.60
C ILE A 180 -4.56 -12.55 9.69
N ALA A 181 -5.11 -11.36 9.89
CA ALA A 181 -6.23 -11.12 10.79
C ALA A 181 -7.50 -10.84 9.98
N TRP A 182 -8.65 -11.34 10.43
CA TRP A 182 -9.95 -11.09 9.80
C TRP A 182 -11.07 -11.11 10.85
N ASP A 183 -12.26 -10.65 10.47
CA ASP A 183 -13.47 -10.88 11.25
C ASP A 183 -14.30 -12.02 10.68
N GLU A 184 -14.86 -12.83 11.58
CA GLU A 184 -15.66 -14.02 11.29
C GLU A 184 -16.72 -14.17 12.37
N GLY A 185 -18.00 -14.05 12.02
CA GLY A 185 -19.09 -14.20 12.99
C GLY A 185 -19.05 -13.22 14.16
N GLY A 186 -18.53 -12.00 13.95
CA GLY A 186 -18.34 -10.99 14.99
C GLY A 186 -17.18 -11.26 15.95
N GLN A 187 -16.27 -12.17 15.58
CA GLN A 187 -15.03 -12.44 16.29
C GLN A 187 -13.84 -12.07 15.41
N ILE A 188 -12.79 -11.55 16.04
CA ILE A 188 -11.48 -11.40 15.40
C ILE A 188 -10.75 -12.74 15.46
N ARG A 189 -10.23 -13.15 14.32
CA ARG A 189 -9.49 -14.39 14.11
C ARG A 189 -8.13 -14.06 13.51
N VAL A 190 -7.12 -14.85 13.85
CA VAL A 190 -5.77 -14.73 13.27
C VAL A 190 -5.24 -16.09 12.88
N ALA A 191 -4.61 -16.18 11.71
CA ALA A 191 -3.84 -17.33 11.30
C ALA A 191 -2.44 -16.91 10.85
N ARG A 192 -1.51 -17.85 10.95
CA ARG A 192 -0.16 -17.71 10.44
C ARG A 192 0.00 -18.56 9.19
N PHE A 193 0.46 -17.92 8.12
CA PHE A 193 0.92 -18.63 6.94
C PHE A 193 2.45 -18.76 7.00
N LEU A 194 2.94 -19.96 6.75
CA LEU A 194 4.37 -20.27 6.68
C LEU A 194 4.79 -20.43 5.22
N PRO A 195 5.51 -19.47 4.62
CA PRO A 195 5.91 -19.53 3.22
C PRO A 195 6.82 -20.72 2.90
N SER A 196 7.62 -21.17 3.88
CA SER A 196 8.52 -22.33 3.73
C SER A 196 7.80 -23.65 3.46
N THR A 197 6.57 -23.79 3.95
CA THR A 197 5.74 -25.00 3.77
C THR A 197 4.47 -24.73 2.98
N ALA A 198 4.25 -23.48 2.57
CA ALA A 198 3.02 -22.99 1.94
C ALA A 198 1.74 -23.42 2.67
N ALA A 199 1.75 -23.34 4.02
CA ALA A 199 0.66 -23.85 4.85
C ALA A 199 0.24 -22.86 5.94
N PHE A 200 -1.04 -22.95 6.33
CA PHE A 200 -1.57 -22.23 7.49
C PHE A 200 -1.41 -23.05 8.77
N GLU A 201 -1.02 -22.39 9.85
CA GLU A 201 -1.23 -22.87 11.21
C GLU A 201 -2.72 -22.69 11.60
N THR A 202 -3.16 -23.43 12.63
CA THR A 202 -4.53 -23.33 13.14
C THR A 202 -4.87 -21.90 13.57
N ALA A 203 -5.98 -21.38 13.06
CA ALA A 203 -6.46 -20.05 13.39
C ALA A 203 -6.83 -19.92 14.88
N THR A 204 -6.38 -18.85 15.52
CA THR A 204 -6.69 -18.49 16.90
C THR A 204 -7.82 -17.48 16.96
N THR A 205 -8.64 -17.54 18.01
CA THR A 205 -9.67 -16.52 18.28
C THR A 205 -9.10 -15.50 19.25
N VAL A 206 -9.21 -14.23 18.90
CA VAL A 206 -8.79 -13.10 19.74
C VAL A 206 -9.92 -12.71 20.70
N GLY A 207 -11.14 -12.63 20.18
CA GLY A 207 -12.33 -12.24 20.92
C GLY A 207 -13.34 -11.52 20.03
N ALA A 208 -14.38 -10.94 20.63
CA ALA A 208 -15.40 -10.18 19.90
C ALA A 208 -14.81 -8.93 19.24
N GLY A 209 -15.19 -8.69 17.99
CA GLY A 209 -14.80 -7.49 17.25
C GLY A 209 -14.87 -7.66 15.74
N THR A 210 -14.61 -6.56 15.03
CA THR A 210 -14.58 -6.48 13.56
C THR A 210 -13.44 -5.59 13.06
N ARG A 211 -13.15 -5.63 11.75
CA ARG A 211 -12.20 -4.72 11.07
C ARG A 211 -10.83 -4.63 11.76
N PRO A 212 -10.10 -5.75 11.86
CA PRO A 212 -8.78 -5.75 12.48
C PRO A 212 -7.76 -4.98 11.63
N SER A 213 -6.79 -4.38 12.32
CA SER A 213 -5.54 -3.86 11.78
C SER A 213 -4.39 -4.55 12.50
N VAL A 214 -3.65 -5.40 11.78
CA VAL A 214 -2.50 -6.13 12.33
C VAL A 214 -1.20 -5.38 12.06
N ALA A 215 -0.37 -5.27 13.09
CA ALA A 215 0.96 -4.70 12.99
C ALA A 215 1.97 -5.58 13.74
N VAL A 216 3.13 -5.79 13.14
CA VAL A 216 4.20 -6.64 13.65
C VAL A 216 5.26 -5.71 14.25
N GLY A 217 5.52 -5.81 15.55
CA GLY A 217 6.59 -5.09 16.25
C GLY A 217 7.80 -6.00 16.54
N PRO A 218 8.89 -5.49 17.13
CA PRO A 218 10.08 -6.29 17.38
C PRO A 218 9.85 -7.44 18.38
N ASP A 219 8.94 -7.25 19.34
CA ASP A 219 8.71 -8.20 20.44
C ASP A 219 7.32 -8.86 20.42
N ALA A 220 6.38 -8.34 19.65
CA ALA A 220 4.98 -8.73 19.73
C ALA A 220 4.25 -8.54 18.40
N VAL A 221 3.14 -9.25 18.24
CA VAL A 221 2.12 -8.96 17.22
C VAL A 221 1.04 -8.11 17.88
N HIS A 222 0.67 -7.01 17.26
CA HIS A 222 -0.34 -6.07 17.76
C HIS A 222 -1.58 -6.12 16.86
N LEU A 223 -2.75 -5.99 17.48
CA LEU A 223 -4.03 -5.82 16.81
C LEU A 223 -4.74 -4.60 17.35
N ALA A 224 -5.24 -3.75 16.47
CA ALA A 224 -6.29 -2.79 16.78
C ALA A 224 -7.57 -3.21 16.03
N TYR A 225 -8.74 -3.11 16.66
CA TYR A 225 -9.99 -3.57 16.08
C TYR A 225 -11.20 -2.85 16.68
N GLU A 226 -12.33 -2.89 15.97
CA GLU A 226 -13.60 -2.35 16.44
C GLU A 226 -14.31 -3.36 17.34
N ASN A 227 -14.89 -2.89 18.46
CA ASN A 227 -15.81 -3.70 19.26
C ASN A 227 -16.85 -2.79 19.93
N GLY A 228 -18.12 -2.97 19.58
CA GLY A 228 -19.17 -2.01 19.90
C GLY A 228 -18.87 -0.66 19.23
N ASP A 229 -18.95 0.43 20.01
CA ASP A 229 -18.73 1.80 19.53
C ASP A 229 -17.28 2.30 19.71
N GLY A 230 -16.34 1.41 20.08
CA GLY A 230 -14.98 1.79 20.45
C GLY A 230 -13.90 0.98 19.75
N ILE A 231 -12.67 1.50 19.82
CA ILE A 231 -11.46 0.80 19.36
C ILE A 231 -10.78 0.11 20.55
N TYR A 232 -10.39 -1.13 20.32
CA TYR A 232 -9.64 -1.95 21.25
C TYR A 232 -8.30 -2.33 20.66
N HIS A 233 -7.33 -2.50 21.54
CA HIS A 233 -6.00 -3.02 21.23
C HIS A 233 -5.73 -4.29 22.03
N THR A 234 -5.06 -5.26 21.41
CA THR A 234 -4.42 -6.37 22.12
C THR A 234 -3.08 -6.70 21.48
N ARG A 235 -2.28 -7.50 22.17
CA ARG A 235 -1.01 -8.01 21.66
C ARG A 235 -0.83 -9.49 21.98
N SER A 236 -0.04 -10.14 21.15
CA SER A 236 0.48 -11.48 21.34
C SER A 236 1.99 -11.42 21.49
N THR A 237 2.52 -12.06 22.53
CA THR A 237 3.97 -12.21 22.79
C THR A 237 4.50 -13.58 22.38
N ASP A 238 3.69 -14.38 21.68
CA ASP A 238 4.00 -15.75 21.27
C ASP A 238 3.63 -16.01 19.79
N GLU A 239 3.75 -14.98 18.97
CA GLU A 239 3.55 -15.02 17.51
C GLU A 239 2.12 -15.39 17.12
N GLY A 240 1.13 -14.71 17.71
CA GLY A 240 -0.30 -14.86 17.39
C GLY A 240 -0.96 -16.12 17.93
N ARG A 241 -0.28 -16.90 18.79
CA ARG A 241 -0.82 -18.15 19.35
C ARG A 241 -1.77 -17.88 20.52
N THR A 242 -1.44 -16.92 21.37
CA THR A 242 -2.29 -16.42 22.45
C THR A 242 -2.30 -14.90 22.46
N TRP A 243 -3.37 -14.33 23.01
CA TRP A 243 -3.62 -12.89 23.04
C TRP A 243 -3.84 -12.44 24.47
N LEU A 244 -3.25 -11.30 24.83
CA LEU A 244 -3.48 -10.69 26.13
C LEU A 244 -4.88 -10.09 26.22
N THR A 245 -5.32 -9.78 27.45
CA THR A 245 -6.58 -9.06 27.67
C THR A 245 -6.59 -7.74 26.90
N PRO A 246 -7.61 -7.49 26.05
CA PRO A 246 -7.69 -6.26 25.28
C PRO A 246 -7.85 -5.01 26.15
N VAL A 247 -7.31 -3.89 25.68
CA VAL A 247 -7.47 -2.56 26.27
C VAL A 247 -8.28 -1.66 25.35
N SER A 248 -9.19 -0.85 25.89
CA SER A 248 -9.94 0.15 25.12
C SER A 248 -9.09 1.41 24.97
N ILE A 249 -9.01 1.97 23.75
CA ILE A 249 -8.14 3.10 23.42
C ILE A 249 -8.91 4.34 22.94
N GLY A 250 -10.24 4.28 22.89
CA GLY A 250 -11.09 5.33 22.31
C GLY A 250 -11.11 6.68 23.05
N GLY A 251 -10.61 6.76 24.29
CA GLY A 251 -10.44 8.06 24.97
C GLY A 251 -11.70 8.92 25.10
N GLY A 252 -12.89 8.29 25.16
CA GLY A 252 -14.19 9.00 25.22
C GLY A 252 -14.84 9.30 23.88
N THR A 253 -14.23 8.88 22.76
CA THR A 253 -14.90 8.88 21.45
C THR A 253 -15.97 7.79 21.35
N THR A 254 -16.96 7.98 20.49
CA THR A 254 -18.04 7.04 20.20
C THR A 254 -18.17 6.85 18.69
N GLU A 255 -18.85 5.78 18.25
CA GLU A 255 -18.96 5.43 16.82
C GLU A 255 -17.58 5.35 16.16
N ALA A 256 -16.65 4.66 16.83
CA ALA A 256 -15.27 4.58 16.38
C ALA A 256 -15.06 3.47 15.35
N HIS A 257 -14.42 3.80 14.23
CA HIS A 257 -14.23 2.92 13.09
C HIS A 257 -12.84 3.01 12.45
N SER A 258 -12.56 2.02 11.60
CA SER A 258 -11.42 1.97 10.70
C SER A 258 -10.06 2.14 11.39
N PRO A 259 -9.73 1.33 12.41
CA PRO A 259 -8.46 1.46 13.08
C PRO A 259 -7.28 1.19 12.13
N SER A 260 -6.22 1.97 12.27
CA SER A 260 -4.93 1.80 11.59
C SER A 260 -3.83 1.72 12.64
N ALA A 261 -3.23 0.55 12.81
CA ALA A 261 -2.12 0.33 13.74
C ALA A 261 -0.77 0.29 13.01
N VAL A 262 0.25 0.95 13.58
CA VAL A 262 1.66 0.85 13.17
C VAL A 262 2.55 0.74 14.41
N VAL A 263 3.73 0.14 14.26
CA VAL A 263 4.67 -0.08 15.36
C VAL A 263 6.04 0.43 14.95
N ASN A 264 6.72 1.12 15.86
CA ASN A 264 8.13 1.46 15.71
C ASN A 264 9.00 0.22 15.97
N GLN A 265 9.69 -0.29 14.95
CA GLN A 265 10.55 -1.48 15.02
C GLN A 265 11.77 -1.31 15.94
N PHE A 266 12.23 -0.09 16.24
CA PHE A 266 13.34 0.12 17.16
C PHE A 266 12.93 0.17 18.63
N THR A 267 11.78 0.79 18.94
CA THR A 267 11.35 1.00 20.34
C THR A 267 10.25 0.06 20.80
N GLY A 268 9.49 -0.51 19.86
CA GLY A 268 8.25 -1.23 20.15
C GLY A 268 7.07 -0.31 20.51
N ASP A 269 7.21 1.01 20.34
CA ASP A 269 6.10 1.94 20.53
C ASP A 269 4.98 1.65 19.52
N VAL A 270 3.74 1.68 19.99
CA VAL A 270 2.55 1.34 19.19
C VAL A 270 1.74 2.61 18.95
N TYR A 271 1.29 2.81 17.72
CA TYR A 271 0.47 3.95 17.34
C TYR A 271 -0.79 3.45 16.66
N VAL A 272 -1.94 3.95 17.09
CA VAL A 272 -3.23 3.60 16.52
C VAL A 272 -3.99 4.88 16.20
N ALA A 273 -4.56 4.95 15.01
CA ALA A 273 -5.51 5.99 14.62
C ALA A 273 -6.84 5.40 14.17
N TRP A 274 -7.91 6.16 14.28
CA TRP A 274 -9.27 5.76 13.92
C TRP A 274 -10.12 6.98 13.58
N ASP A 275 -11.26 6.78 12.95
CA ASP A 275 -12.29 7.80 12.83
C ASP A 275 -13.37 7.58 13.88
N ALA A 276 -13.90 8.66 14.49
CA ALA A 276 -14.94 8.56 15.53
C ALA A 276 -15.64 9.91 15.76
N LYS A 277 -16.74 9.91 16.52
CA LYS A 277 -17.34 11.11 17.07
C LYS A 277 -16.81 11.45 18.45
N GLN A 278 -16.78 12.73 18.79
CA GLN A 278 -16.59 13.21 20.16
C GLN A 278 -17.75 14.12 20.55
N GLY A 279 -18.77 13.53 21.19
CA GLY A 279 -20.03 14.22 21.50
C GLY A 279 -20.99 14.26 20.30
N PRO A 280 -22.02 15.13 20.35
CA PRO A 280 -22.93 15.30 19.23
C PRO A 280 -22.22 16.03 18.09
N GLY A 281 -22.20 15.46 16.90
CA GLY A 281 -21.60 16.10 15.74
C GLY A 281 -21.11 15.14 14.66
N ASP A 282 -20.19 15.67 13.88
CA ASP A 282 -19.43 15.04 12.81
C ASP A 282 -18.37 14.06 13.33
N THR A 283 -18.04 13.09 12.47
CA THR A 283 -16.93 12.16 12.72
C THR A 283 -15.63 12.87 12.41
N ASN A 284 -14.63 12.72 13.27
CA ASN A 284 -13.29 13.28 13.16
C ASN A 284 -12.25 12.16 13.24
N VAL A 285 -10.99 12.46 12.94
CA VAL A 285 -9.91 11.45 13.02
C VAL A 285 -9.06 11.65 14.26
N TYR A 286 -8.81 10.54 14.97
CA TYR A 286 -8.14 10.50 16.26
C TYR A 286 -6.93 9.58 16.25
N PHE A 287 -6.04 9.79 17.20
CA PHE A 287 -4.79 9.08 17.36
C PHE A 287 -4.48 8.85 18.84
N ALA A 288 -3.93 7.67 19.17
CA ALA A 288 -3.29 7.42 20.46
C ALA A 288 -1.99 6.62 20.30
N GLY A 289 -0.99 7.01 21.06
CA GLY A 289 0.30 6.34 21.14
C GLY A 289 0.49 5.58 22.45
N SER A 290 1.22 4.48 22.39
CA SER A 290 1.67 3.70 23.54
C SER A 290 3.19 3.65 23.58
N LYS A 291 3.75 3.97 24.74
CA LYS A 291 5.19 3.91 25.04
C LYS A 291 5.59 2.69 25.88
N ASP A 292 4.64 1.78 26.12
CA ASP A 292 4.82 0.56 26.92
C ASP A 292 4.40 -0.70 26.13
N LYS A 293 4.68 -0.67 24.82
CA LYS A 293 4.44 -1.76 23.87
C LYS A 293 2.97 -2.17 23.79
N GLY A 294 2.05 -1.22 23.92
CA GLY A 294 0.60 -1.42 23.86
C GLY A 294 -0.02 -1.97 25.14
N ALA A 295 0.59 -1.75 26.32
CA ALA A 295 -0.07 -2.10 27.59
C ALA A 295 -1.06 -1.00 28.00
N THR A 296 -0.68 0.26 27.78
CA THR A 296 -1.52 1.43 27.98
C THR A 296 -1.32 2.42 26.83
N PHE A 297 -2.33 3.27 26.60
CA PHE A 297 -2.30 4.30 25.57
C PHE A 297 -2.50 5.68 26.20
N ALA A 298 -1.85 6.68 25.62
CA ALA A 298 -2.11 8.07 25.93
C ALA A 298 -3.55 8.45 25.57
N ALA A 299 -4.02 9.60 26.07
CA ALA A 299 -5.32 10.13 25.68
C ALA A 299 -5.38 10.36 24.16
N ALA A 300 -6.55 10.13 23.58
CA ALA A 300 -6.77 10.32 22.16
C ALA A 300 -6.62 11.80 21.77
N ALA A 301 -5.81 12.07 20.75
CA ALA A 301 -5.61 13.39 20.15
C ALA A 301 -6.29 13.46 18.79
N ARG A 302 -6.95 14.58 18.49
CA ARG A 302 -7.54 14.84 17.17
C ARG A 302 -6.42 15.16 16.17
N VAL A 303 -6.50 14.59 14.97
CA VAL A 303 -5.46 14.66 13.92
C VAL A 303 -5.81 15.69 12.84
N ASP A 304 -7.09 15.80 12.47
CA ASP A 304 -7.52 16.74 11.44
C ASP A 304 -7.57 18.20 11.94
N ASP A 305 -7.58 19.12 10.98
CA ASP A 305 -7.64 20.57 11.20
C ASP A 305 -8.99 21.15 10.74
N ASP A 306 -10.06 20.36 10.73
CA ASP A 306 -11.38 20.85 10.31
C ASP A 306 -12.03 21.75 11.37
N SER A 307 -12.38 22.97 10.98
CA SER A 307 -13.16 23.89 11.80
C SER A 307 -14.59 24.12 11.28
N ALA A 308 -14.96 23.49 10.17
CA ALA A 308 -16.25 23.61 9.49
C ALA A 308 -17.28 22.54 9.90
N GLY A 309 -16.89 21.54 10.71
CA GLY A 309 -17.78 20.51 11.24
C GLY A 309 -18.29 19.55 10.15
N GLN A 310 -17.39 19.06 9.30
CA GLN A 310 -17.66 18.06 8.27
C GLN A 310 -17.03 16.73 8.66
N ASN A 311 -17.53 15.62 8.09
CA ASN A 311 -17.01 14.31 8.45
C ASN A 311 -15.59 14.05 7.91
N GLN A 312 -14.77 13.40 8.71
CA GLN A 312 -13.50 12.77 8.36
C GLN A 312 -13.59 11.27 8.61
N ALA A 313 -12.95 10.47 7.75
CA ALA A 313 -13.03 9.00 7.84
C ALA A 313 -11.80 8.30 7.25
N ASN A 314 -11.69 6.99 7.48
CA ASN A 314 -10.76 6.10 6.77
C ASN A 314 -9.28 6.51 6.92
N ILE A 315 -8.87 6.86 8.14
CA ILE A 315 -7.48 7.24 8.42
C ILE A 315 -6.51 6.07 8.22
N SER A 316 -5.32 6.37 7.71
CA SER A 316 -4.20 5.45 7.56
C SER A 316 -2.91 6.08 8.07
N LEU A 317 -2.12 5.30 8.82
CA LEU A 317 -0.84 5.72 9.39
C LEU A 317 0.35 5.10 8.66
N ALA A 318 1.47 5.81 8.67
CA ALA A 318 2.81 5.29 8.42
C ALA A 318 3.79 5.90 9.44
N VAL A 319 4.84 5.16 9.82
CA VAL A 319 5.85 5.62 10.80
C VAL A 319 7.23 5.62 10.18
N ASP A 320 7.96 6.74 10.30
CA ASP A 320 9.39 6.80 10.04
C ASP A 320 10.14 6.77 11.36
N GLU A 321 10.68 5.61 11.66
CA GLU A 321 11.36 5.34 12.92
C GLU A 321 12.71 6.06 13.01
N ARG A 322 13.34 6.35 11.86
CA ARG A 322 14.65 6.99 11.79
C ARG A 322 14.54 8.50 11.93
N SER A 323 13.56 9.12 11.27
CA SER A 323 13.30 10.56 11.42
C SER A 323 12.34 10.90 12.56
N GLN A 324 11.84 9.88 13.26
CA GLN A 324 10.91 10.00 14.39
C GLN A 324 9.61 10.72 14.03
N LYS A 325 9.07 10.39 12.85
CA LYS A 325 7.85 11.01 12.32
C LYS A 325 6.72 10.02 12.22
N ILE A 326 5.51 10.52 12.42
CA ILE A 326 4.26 9.80 12.14
C ILE A 326 3.57 10.54 11.00
N TYR A 327 3.16 9.81 9.98
CA TYR A 327 2.39 10.33 8.86
C TYR A 327 0.97 9.79 8.95
N ALA A 328 0.00 10.65 8.64
CA ALA A 328 -1.41 10.31 8.65
C ALA A 328 -2.08 10.83 7.38
N THR A 329 -2.97 10.02 6.80
CA THR A 329 -3.83 10.41 5.67
C THR A 329 -5.26 9.98 5.93
N TRP A 330 -6.25 10.77 5.51
CA TRP A 330 -7.68 10.51 5.75
C TRP A 330 -8.56 11.04 4.63
N GLU A 331 -9.78 10.55 4.56
CA GLU A 331 -10.85 11.16 3.76
C GLU A 331 -11.42 12.36 4.48
N ASP A 332 -11.52 13.46 3.77
CA ASP A 332 -12.01 14.73 4.27
C ASP A 332 -13.21 15.19 3.45
N ARG A 333 -14.32 15.52 4.12
CA ARG A 333 -15.57 15.91 3.45
C ARG A 333 -15.77 17.42 3.36
N ARG A 334 -14.75 18.23 3.68
CA ARG A 334 -14.81 19.69 3.52
C ARG A 334 -14.85 20.04 2.03
N GLY A 335 -16.03 20.44 1.55
CA GLY A 335 -16.20 20.96 0.19
C GLY A 335 -16.16 19.89 -0.91
N GLY A 336 -16.50 18.64 -0.58
CA GLY A 336 -16.35 17.47 -1.44
C GLY A 336 -15.43 16.43 -0.79
N ALA A 337 -15.39 15.20 -1.28
CA ALA A 337 -14.50 14.19 -0.70
C ALA A 337 -13.07 14.39 -1.24
N SER A 338 -12.13 14.71 -0.37
CA SER A 338 -10.71 14.88 -0.70
C SER A 338 -9.84 14.01 0.20
N VAL A 339 -8.64 13.66 -0.25
CA VAL A 339 -7.67 12.97 0.59
C VAL A 339 -6.68 13.98 1.17
N ARG A 340 -6.66 14.07 2.49
CA ARG A 340 -5.77 14.96 3.23
C ARG A 340 -4.63 14.18 3.87
N PHE A 341 -3.55 14.89 4.17
CA PHE A 341 -2.34 14.34 4.76
C PHE A 341 -1.74 15.29 5.77
N THR A 342 -1.20 14.75 6.85
CA THR A 342 -0.40 15.48 7.84
C THR A 342 0.72 14.60 8.38
N TRP A 343 1.62 15.20 9.14
CA TRP A 343 2.64 14.50 9.90
C TRP A 343 2.87 15.13 11.27
N SER A 344 3.42 14.33 12.16
CA SER A 344 3.90 14.72 13.48
C SER A 344 5.42 14.53 13.56
N GLU A 345 6.07 15.42 14.30
CA GLU A 345 7.52 15.39 14.58
C GLU A 345 7.79 15.18 16.09
N ASP A 346 6.76 14.91 16.87
CA ASP A 346 6.77 14.76 18.32
C ASP A 346 5.94 13.55 18.78
N TRP A 347 5.94 12.48 17.97
CA TRP A 347 5.26 11.21 18.23
C TRP A 347 3.74 11.33 18.47
N GLY A 348 3.10 12.25 17.77
CA GLY A 348 1.65 12.45 17.76
C GLY A 348 1.13 13.39 18.85
N ALA A 349 2.01 14.13 19.53
CA ALA A 349 1.58 15.18 20.45
C ALA A 349 1.01 16.39 19.71
N THR A 350 1.58 16.73 18.55
CA THR A 350 1.06 17.73 17.61
C THR A 350 1.19 17.26 16.16
N PHE A 351 0.28 17.74 15.31
CA PHE A 351 0.29 17.49 13.87
C PHE A 351 0.44 18.81 13.11
N LYS A 352 1.13 18.77 11.97
CA LYS A 352 1.26 19.93 11.08
C LYS A 352 -0.09 20.27 10.41
N PRO A 353 -0.23 21.48 9.83
CA PRO A 353 -1.37 21.76 8.96
C PRO A 353 -1.48 20.74 7.83
N SER A 354 -2.71 20.32 7.54
CA SER A 354 -2.93 19.30 6.53
C SER A 354 -2.72 19.84 5.11
N ILE A 355 -2.36 18.95 4.19
CA ILE A 355 -2.22 19.25 2.76
C ILE A 355 -3.09 18.31 1.93
N ASP A 356 -3.52 18.78 0.76
CA ASP A 356 -4.29 18.01 -0.21
C ASP A 356 -3.35 17.09 -1.01
N VAL A 357 -3.55 15.79 -0.88
CA VAL A 357 -2.75 14.76 -1.60
C VAL A 357 -3.12 14.74 -3.07
N GLY A 358 -4.40 14.94 -3.38
CA GLY A 358 -4.95 14.89 -4.73
C GLY A 358 -5.01 16.25 -5.40
N ALA A 359 -4.24 17.24 -4.94
CA ALA A 359 -4.26 18.59 -5.47
C ALA A 359 -4.15 18.60 -7.01
N GLY A 360 -5.14 19.23 -7.66
CA GLY A 360 -5.27 19.27 -9.13
C GLY A 360 -6.17 18.19 -9.73
N LEU A 361 -6.66 17.24 -8.94
CA LEU A 361 -7.77 16.36 -9.31
C LEU A 361 -9.10 17.07 -9.05
N GLY A 362 -10.10 16.83 -9.92
CA GLY A 362 -11.39 17.53 -9.88
C GLY A 362 -12.56 16.68 -9.37
N GLY A 363 -12.34 15.40 -9.10
CA GLY A 363 -13.34 14.47 -8.59
C GLY A 363 -13.17 14.18 -7.10
N ASP A 364 -14.19 13.53 -6.55
CA ASP A 364 -14.18 12.99 -5.20
C ASP A 364 -13.13 11.88 -5.02
N GLN A 365 -12.52 11.84 -3.83
CA GLN A 365 -11.41 10.98 -3.47
C GLN A 365 -11.70 10.18 -2.20
N PHE A 366 -11.32 8.89 -2.18
CA PHE A 366 -11.70 7.95 -1.12
C PHE A 366 -10.61 6.91 -0.79
N HIS A 367 -10.78 6.24 0.34
CA HIS A 367 -10.06 5.06 0.78
C HIS A 367 -8.53 5.21 0.78
N PRO A 368 -7.95 6.27 1.38
CA PRO A 368 -6.53 6.48 1.32
C PRO A 368 -5.77 5.42 2.13
N ARG A 369 -4.59 5.04 1.62
CA ARG A 369 -3.61 4.19 2.31
C ARG A 369 -2.23 4.78 2.16
N ALA A 370 -1.51 4.89 3.27
CA ALA A 370 -0.15 5.38 3.31
C ALA A 370 0.86 4.24 3.53
N THR A 371 2.03 4.36 2.93
CA THR A 371 3.21 3.55 3.25
C THR A 371 4.47 4.42 3.13
N ILE A 372 5.58 3.94 3.67
CA ILE A 372 6.85 4.63 3.63
C ILE A 372 7.94 3.67 3.18
N ASP A 373 8.82 4.11 2.28
CA ASP A 373 9.97 3.33 1.84
C ASP A 373 11.20 3.54 2.76
N PRO A 374 12.27 2.72 2.63
CA PRO A 374 13.49 2.91 3.41
C PRO A 374 14.25 4.22 3.12
N ALA A 375 13.99 4.85 1.97
CA ALA A 375 14.52 6.14 1.61
C ALA A 375 13.74 7.31 2.28
N ARG A 376 12.66 6.99 3.01
CA ARG A 376 11.74 7.87 3.74
C ARG A 376 10.79 8.67 2.84
N ASN A 377 10.56 8.18 1.62
CA ASN A 377 9.48 8.70 0.80
C ASN A 377 8.16 8.11 1.28
N VAL A 378 7.17 8.97 1.50
CA VAL A 378 5.82 8.54 1.86
C VAL A 378 4.97 8.48 0.59
N TYR A 379 4.26 7.38 0.42
CA TYR A 379 3.37 7.16 -0.71
C TYR A 379 1.94 7.02 -0.21
N VAL A 380 1.02 7.74 -0.85
CA VAL A 380 -0.41 7.66 -0.55
C VAL A 380 -1.13 7.18 -1.80
N ALA A 381 -1.78 6.02 -1.71
CA ALA A 381 -2.67 5.48 -2.73
C ALA A 381 -4.13 5.72 -2.33
N PHE A 382 -4.96 6.14 -3.28
CA PHE A 382 -6.36 6.48 -3.04
C PHE A 382 -7.21 6.28 -4.30
N GLN A 383 -8.52 6.16 -4.11
CA GLN A 383 -9.50 6.20 -5.18
C GLN A 383 -9.74 7.66 -5.60
N ASP A 384 -9.84 7.93 -6.90
CA ASP A 384 -10.22 9.22 -7.50
C ASP A 384 -11.36 9.00 -8.51
N THR A 385 -12.26 9.97 -8.62
CA THR A 385 -13.39 9.93 -9.56
C THR A 385 -13.30 10.95 -10.70
N THR A 386 -12.22 11.74 -10.78
CA THR A 386 -12.04 12.81 -11.80
C THR A 386 -12.26 12.32 -13.23
N ASN A 387 -11.82 11.10 -13.54
CA ASN A 387 -11.97 10.49 -14.87
C ASN A 387 -12.64 9.11 -14.76
N GLY A 388 -13.72 9.04 -13.98
CA GLY A 388 -14.29 7.77 -13.52
C GLY A 388 -13.50 7.17 -12.36
N ALA A 389 -14.07 6.16 -11.69
CA ALA A 389 -13.47 5.55 -10.51
C ALA A 389 -12.18 4.82 -10.87
N ARG A 390 -11.05 5.36 -10.42
CA ARG A 390 -9.70 4.84 -10.65
C ARG A 390 -8.91 4.88 -9.35
N VAL A 391 -7.86 4.08 -9.26
CA VAL A 391 -6.85 4.22 -8.21
C VAL A 391 -5.73 5.11 -8.74
N VAL A 392 -5.31 6.03 -7.89
CA VAL A 392 -4.18 6.95 -8.06
C VAL A 392 -3.24 6.82 -6.87
N PHE A 393 -1.99 7.22 -7.05
CA PHE A 393 -1.08 7.44 -5.93
C PHE A 393 -0.24 8.68 -6.14
N SER A 394 0.23 9.26 -5.03
CA SER A 394 1.21 10.33 -5.05
C SER A 394 2.28 10.10 -3.97
N ARG A 395 3.46 10.68 -4.20
CA ARG A 395 4.61 10.64 -3.28
C ARG A 395 4.76 12.00 -2.61
N PHE A 396 4.91 11.99 -1.29
CA PHE A 396 5.31 13.16 -0.51
C PHE A 396 6.84 13.33 -0.57
N SER A 397 7.28 14.48 -1.07
CA SER A 397 8.70 14.84 -1.20
C SER A 397 9.22 15.55 0.05
N SER A 398 10.55 15.64 0.21
CA SER A 398 11.13 16.37 1.36
C SER A 398 10.89 17.88 1.30
N GLY A 399 10.47 18.41 0.14
CA GLY A 399 10.03 19.80 -0.04
C GLY A 399 8.69 20.12 0.63
N GLY A 400 8.02 19.14 1.27
CA GLY A 400 6.76 19.36 1.97
C GLY A 400 5.54 19.36 1.05
N THR A 401 5.67 18.85 -0.17
CA THR A 401 4.59 18.79 -1.18
C THR A 401 4.47 17.39 -1.76
N PHE A 402 3.29 17.08 -2.29
CA PHE A 402 3.05 15.89 -3.09
C PHE A 402 3.44 16.10 -4.56
N ASP A 403 3.97 15.05 -5.17
CA ASP A 403 4.14 14.96 -6.62
C ASP A 403 2.74 14.97 -7.32
N PRO A 404 2.65 15.32 -8.61
CA PRO A 404 1.40 15.17 -9.35
C PRO A 404 0.88 13.73 -9.28
N PRO A 405 -0.40 13.49 -8.93
CA PRO A 405 -0.94 12.14 -8.80
C PRO A 405 -0.82 11.32 -10.09
N LEU A 406 -0.35 10.07 -9.94
CA LEU A 406 -0.20 9.11 -11.02
C LEU A 406 -1.28 8.05 -10.92
N SER A 407 -1.84 7.61 -12.07
CA SER A 407 -2.89 6.59 -12.09
C SER A 407 -2.35 5.21 -12.52
N PRO A 408 -2.14 4.28 -11.57
CA PRO A 408 -1.72 2.91 -11.84
C PRO A 408 -2.81 2.05 -12.48
N SER A 409 -4.08 2.30 -12.18
CA SER A 409 -5.20 1.49 -12.69
C SER A 409 -5.55 1.88 -14.14
N ARG A 410 -4.80 1.34 -15.10
CA ARG A 410 -4.85 1.73 -16.52
C ARG A 410 -6.15 1.33 -17.19
N SER A 411 -6.77 0.25 -16.73
CA SER A 411 -8.05 -0.21 -17.29
C SER A 411 -9.27 0.46 -16.66
N ALA A 412 -9.11 1.18 -15.55
CA ALA A 412 -10.19 1.84 -14.83
C ALA A 412 -10.44 3.27 -15.33
N GLY A 413 -11.67 3.77 -15.13
CA GLY A 413 -12.09 5.12 -15.50
C GLY A 413 -12.69 5.24 -16.91
N SER A 414 -12.48 4.26 -17.80
CA SER A 414 -13.15 4.18 -19.10
C SER A 414 -13.73 2.78 -19.36
N GLY A 415 -14.77 2.67 -20.19
CA GLY A 415 -15.32 1.37 -20.61
C GLY A 415 -16.07 0.58 -19.54
N GLY A 416 -16.57 1.22 -18.47
CA GLY A 416 -17.37 0.56 -17.43
C GLY A 416 -16.57 -0.25 -16.42
N VAL A 417 -15.25 -0.01 -16.32
CA VAL A 417 -14.37 -0.59 -15.32
C VAL A 417 -14.04 0.46 -14.25
N ALA A 418 -14.22 0.07 -12.99
CA ALA A 418 -13.88 0.87 -11.81
C ALA A 418 -12.75 0.20 -11.02
N ALA A 419 -11.90 1.03 -10.40
CA ALA A 419 -10.92 0.61 -9.41
C ALA A 419 -11.05 1.41 -8.12
N ASP A 420 -11.02 0.74 -6.98
CA ASP A 420 -11.21 1.31 -5.64
C ASP A 420 -10.66 0.38 -4.54
N PHE A 421 -10.81 0.79 -3.27
CA PHE A 421 -10.24 0.11 -2.09
C PHE A 421 -8.76 -0.25 -2.29
N PRO A 422 -7.86 0.73 -2.50
CA PRO A 422 -6.46 0.44 -2.70
C PRO A 422 -5.83 -0.13 -1.42
N ALA A 423 -4.83 -0.97 -1.60
CA ALA A 423 -3.84 -1.37 -0.61
C ALA A 423 -2.46 -1.06 -1.16
N VAL A 424 -1.55 -0.62 -0.31
CA VAL A 424 -0.20 -0.18 -0.72
C VAL A 424 0.86 -0.75 0.20
N ALA A 425 1.98 -1.18 -0.38
CA ALA A 425 3.16 -1.66 0.33
C ALA A 425 4.43 -1.22 -0.40
N THR A 426 5.57 -1.18 0.31
CA THR A 426 6.89 -0.90 -0.26
C THR A 426 7.91 -1.96 0.12
N ASP A 427 8.95 -2.12 -0.67
CA ASP A 427 10.08 -3.00 -0.32
C ASP A 427 11.36 -2.22 0.05
N ARG A 428 12.42 -2.96 0.45
CA ARG A 428 13.73 -2.37 0.73
C ARG A 428 14.37 -1.62 -0.43
N HIS A 429 13.88 -1.82 -1.66
CA HIS A 429 14.39 -1.19 -2.86
C HIS A 429 13.62 0.09 -3.21
N GLY A 430 12.57 0.44 -2.46
CA GLY A 430 11.69 1.57 -2.74
C GLY A 430 10.69 1.30 -3.86
N THR A 431 10.49 0.02 -4.24
CA THR A 431 9.39 -0.34 -5.15
C THR A 431 8.07 -0.14 -4.42
N VAL A 432 7.13 0.53 -5.07
CA VAL A 432 5.76 0.70 -4.58
C VAL A 432 4.86 -0.33 -5.25
N TYR A 433 4.12 -1.08 -4.43
CA TYR A 433 3.12 -2.03 -4.87
C TYR A 433 1.74 -1.51 -4.50
N VAL A 434 0.84 -1.47 -5.49
CA VAL A 434 -0.55 -1.07 -5.27
C VAL A 434 -1.47 -2.19 -5.75
N ALA A 435 -2.34 -2.65 -4.85
CA ALA A 435 -3.41 -3.59 -5.16
C ALA A 435 -4.77 -2.89 -5.01
N TRP A 436 -5.78 -3.28 -5.79
CA TRP A 436 -7.11 -2.69 -5.71
C TRP A 436 -8.22 -3.69 -6.03
N ARG A 437 -9.44 -3.36 -5.58
CA ARG A 437 -10.65 -3.98 -6.10
C ARG A 437 -10.92 -3.44 -7.49
N ARG A 438 -11.21 -4.34 -8.42
CA ARG A 438 -11.66 -4.03 -9.78
C ARG A 438 -13.10 -4.48 -9.94
N THR A 439 -13.95 -3.58 -10.41
CA THR A 439 -15.33 -3.90 -10.82
C THR A 439 -15.46 -3.65 -12.31
N ALA A 440 -15.99 -4.60 -13.07
CA ALA A 440 -16.32 -4.42 -14.49
C ALA A 440 -17.82 -4.64 -14.71
N ALA A 441 -18.46 -3.73 -15.44
CA ALA A 441 -19.82 -3.97 -15.92
C ALA A 441 -19.85 -5.25 -16.78
N ALA A 442 -20.90 -6.07 -16.64
CA ALA A 442 -21.10 -7.22 -17.52
C ALA A 442 -21.03 -6.77 -18.99
N PRO A 443 -20.41 -7.54 -19.91
CA PRO A 443 -20.56 -7.25 -21.32
C PRO A 443 -22.06 -7.24 -21.64
N SER A 444 -22.53 -6.16 -22.26
CA SER A 444 -23.92 -6.06 -22.67
C SER A 444 -24.23 -7.23 -23.62
N SER A 445 -24.95 -8.22 -23.13
CA SER A 445 -25.49 -9.28 -23.97
C SER A 445 -26.62 -8.68 -24.78
N THR A 446 -26.30 -8.01 -25.89
CA THR A 446 -27.25 -7.88 -26.98
C THR A 446 -27.40 -9.26 -27.62
N CYS A 447 -28.19 -10.13 -26.97
CA CYS A 447 -28.87 -11.20 -27.69
C CYS A 447 -29.83 -10.49 -28.67
N SER A 448 -29.33 -10.21 -29.86
CA SER A 448 -30.16 -9.79 -30.98
C SER A 448 -31.01 -11.00 -31.37
N SER A 449 -32.23 -11.07 -30.83
CA SER A 449 -33.28 -11.87 -31.44
C SER A 449 -33.36 -11.46 -32.91
N PRO A 450 -33.19 -12.37 -33.89
CA PRO A 450 -33.29 -11.98 -35.28
C PRO A 450 -34.73 -11.53 -35.50
N ALA A 451 -34.89 -10.25 -35.82
CA ALA A 451 -36.17 -9.68 -36.23
C ALA A 451 -36.76 -10.57 -37.33
N ARG A 452 -38.00 -11.05 -37.14
CA ARG A 452 -38.79 -11.70 -38.19
C ARG A 452 -39.06 -10.71 -39.31
N ASN A 453 -38.10 -10.56 -40.22
CA ASN A 453 -38.30 -9.84 -41.47
C ASN A 453 -38.93 -10.78 -42.48
N ARG A 454 -40.28 -10.77 -42.54
CA ARG A 454 -41.02 -11.34 -43.67
C ARG A 454 -40.76 -10.49 -44.92
N LYS A 455 -39.78 -10.86 -45.74
CA LYS A 455 -39.78 -10.60 -47.20
C LYS A 455 -39.15 -11.77 -47.96
N ARG A 456 -39.77 -12.07 -49.11
CA ARG A 456 -39.62 -13.24 -50.00
C ARG A 456 -38.19 -13.45 -50.55
N PRO A 457 -37.86 -14.69 -50.98
CA PRO A 457 -36.49 -15.10 -51.28
C PRO A 457 -36.05 -14.72 -52.70
N GLN A 458 -34.76 -14.41 -52.84
CA GLN A 458 -34.01 -14.66 -54.07
C GLN A 458 -32.72 -15.42 -53.73
N VAL A 459 -32.49 -16.50 -54.48
CA VAL A 459 -31.35 -17.41 -54.35
C VAL A 459 -30.40 -17.17 -55.53
N ALA A 460 -29.11 -16.98 -55.23
CA ALA A 460 -27.91 -17.33 -55.99
C ALA A 460 -26.71 -16.67 -55.27
N GLY A 461 -25.51 -17.22 -55.10
CA GLY A 461 -24.86 -18.41 -55.60
C GLY A 461 -23.43 -18.50 -55.03
N ARG A 462 -22.97 -19.75 -54.81
CA ARG A 462 -21.60 -20.30 -54.91
C ARG A 462 -20.35 -19.61 -54.27
N ARG A 463 -19.71 -20.45 -53.41
CA ARG A 463 -18.29 -20.94 -53.38
C ARG A 463 -17.12 -20.01 -52.97
N GLY A 464 -16.29 -20.54 -52.05
CA GLY A 464 -14.84 -20.25 -51.89
C GLY A 464 -14.37 -20.46 -50.44
N HIS A 465 -13.90 -21.66 -50.06
CA HIS A 465 -12.47 -22.03 -49.85
C HIS A 465 -11.74 -21.34 -48.68
N ALA A 466 -11.38 -22.17 -47.67
CA ALA A 466 -10.36 -21.95 -46.61
C ALA A 466 -8.93 -21.91 -47.22
N PRO A 467 -7.79 -21.85 -46.48
CA PRO A 467 -7.54 -21.91 -45.02
C PRO A 467 -6.43 -20.94 -44.51
N GLY A 468 -6.01 -21.04 -43.24
CA GLY A 468 -4.73 -20.47 -42.81
C GLY A 468 -4.48 -20.41 -41.30
N CYS A 469 -3.99 -21.50 -40.72
CA CYS A 469 -3.41 -21.55 -39.38
C CYS A 469 -1.88 -21.42 -39.47
N ARG A 470 -1.22 -20.61 -38.63
CA ARG A 470 0.21 -20.76 -38.27
C ARG A 470 0.53 -20.14 -36.91
N LEU A 471 1.06 -20.99 -36.02
CA LEU A 471 1.84 -20.66 -34.82
C LEU A 471 3.30 -20.38 -35.18
N ALA A 472 3.96 -19.43 -34.49
CA ALA A 472 5.38 -19.48 -34.08
C ALA A 472 5.69 -18.40 -33.03
N SER A 473 6.70 -18.69 -32.21
CA SER A 473 7.00 -18.21 -30.86
C SER A 473 8.30 -17.39 -30.71
N PHE A 474 8.50 -16.78 -29.51
CA PHE A 474 9.72 -16.16 -28.92
C PHE A 474 10.19 -14.83 -29.52
N SER A 475 10.79 -13.85 -28.80
CA SER A 475 11.39 -13.81 -27.46
C SER A 475 11.50 -12.36 -26.92
N ARG A 476 11.34 -12.22 -25.59
CA ARG A 476 11.90 -11.24 -24.62
C ARG A 476 12.40 -9.87 -25.12
N ARG A 477 11.92 -8.80 -24.44
CA ARG A 477 12.78 -7.70 -23.94
C ARG A 477 12.19 -7.10 -22.66
N ARG A 478 13.08 -6.90 -21.68
CA ARG A 478 12.83 -6.40 -20.32
C ARG A 478 12.47 -4.91 -20.34
N LEU A 479 11.53 -4.50 -19.49
CA LEU A 479 11.33 -3.13 -19.04
C LEU A 479 11.10 -3.13 -17.52
N SER A 480 11.77 -2.19 -16.84
CA SER A 480 11.73 -1.93 -15.40
C SER A 480 10.34 -1.47 -14.96
N ARG A 481 9.95 -1.85 -13.74
CA ARG A 481 8.55 -1.98 -13.32
C ARG A 481 8.23 -1.16 -12.07
N ALA A 482 7.14 -0.40 -12.14
CA ALA A 482 6.19 -0.27 -11.04
C ALA A 482 5.15 -1.40 -11.18
N ARG A 483 4.82 -2.11 -10.10
CA ARG A 483 4.13 -3.42 -10.17
C ARG A 483 2.79 -3.39 -9.44
N MET A 484 1.75 -3.88 -10.11
CA MET A 484 0.35 -3.57 -9.83
C MET A 484 -0.51 -4.81 -9.85
N SER A 485 -1.57 -4.85 -9.04
CA SER A 485 -2.45 -6.01 -8.88
C SER A 485 -3.93 -5.59 -8.78
N ALA A 486 -4.82 -6.37 -9.40
CA ALA A 486 -6.27 -6.20 -9.36
C ALA A 486 -6.98 -7.51 -8.95
N VAL A 487 -8.04 -7.37 -8.15
CA VAL A 487 -8.92 -8.44 -7.63
C VAL A 487 -10.33 -8.23 -8.25
N ASP A 488 -10.95 -9.24 -8.88
CA ASP A 488 -12.10 -9.07 -9.81
C ASP A 488 -13.47 -9.30 -9.14
N SER A 489 -14.49 -8.57 -9.59
CA SER A 489 -15.90 -8.90 -9.31
C SER A 489 -16.66 -8.97 -10.63
N LEU A 490 -17.01 -10.18 -11.05
CA LEU A 490 -17.88 -10.42 -12.20
C LEU A 490 -19.29 -10.83 -11.72
N PRO A 491 -20.37 -10.27 -12.28
CA PRO A 491 -21.69 -10.86 -12.08
C PRO A 491 -21.75 -12.24 -12.76
N GLY A 492 -22.34 -13.22 -12.07
CA GLY A 492 -22.46 -14.60 -12.57
C GLY A 492 -23.19 -14.68 -13.92
N PRO A 493 -22.92 -15.72 -14.74
CA PRO A 493 -23.57 -15.87 -16.04
C PRO A 493 -25.09 -16.04 -15.88
N PRO A 494 -25.91 -15.45 -16.77
CA PRO A 494 -27.35 -15.65 -16.71
C PRO A 494 -27.68 -17.12 -16.98
N LYS A 495 -28.49 -17.73 -16.09
CA LYS A 495 -29.15 -19.00 -16.36
C LYS A 495 -30.18 -18.77 -17.47
N CYS A 496 -29.92 -19.27 -18.66
CA CYS A 496 -30.98 -19.46 -19.64
C CYS A 496 -31.76 -20.72 -19.23
N GLU A 497 -32.80 -20.56 -18.43
CA GLU A 497 -33.86 -21.57 -18.35
C GLU A 497 -34.57 -21.60 -19.71
N VAL A 498 -34.41 -22.72 -20.41
CA VAL A 498 -35.29 -23.10 -21.49
C VAL A 498 -36.42 -23.87 -20.83
N ASP A 499 -37.57 -23.23 -20.65
CA ASP A 499 -38.81 -23.94 -20.32
C ASP A 499 -39.17 -24.89 -21.48
N PRO A 500 -39.71 -26.09 -21.18
CA PRO A 500 -39.69 -27.27 -22.06
C PRO A 500 -40.48 -27.16 -23.38
#